data_AF-A0A640QG34-F1
#
_entry.id   AF-A0A640QG34-F1
#
_cell.length_a   1.000
_cell.length_b   1.000
_cell.length_c   1.000
_cell.angle_alpha   90.00
_cell.angle_beta   90.00
_cell.angle_gamma   90.00
#
_symmetry.space_group_name_H-M   'P 1'
#
loop_
_entity.id
_entity.type
_entity.pdbx_description
1 polymer ?
#
loop_
_entity_poly.entity_id
_entity_poly.type
_entity_poly.pdbx_seq_one_letter_code
_entity_poly.pdbx_strand_id
1 'polypeptide(L)'
;MSTVREFPSVTLTNNSNLVQINTNDSNFSVVPGSVIFIAGDRPRVVTSGNTVNRTLTLAIAYTGNDIVEKSATLIPLGQNNALLSAITSLTEAQNGLAEAYGDGPGNVSEISFSMIVDPPTTATQWPTWTQVQGDINEVLPETATRFPDFSEVSGKVSIEQLPDDIDTDNKRTQALSPPVKQNLSLTHILSDYPTLKKTEVLPEDSPNNEPQIRYDDVRGLVHISLTDRWVTIPTVIGSRKFAIFQRGTIIRLNSAYSGGIKLRVYPMGNGGLGLPNNPTLANHQWHEYETTIPEETPLYKIGEFNSEYFEGIIDYVELDNSWATLDADRSYYRSLNGYFDVAFGTLKSPFRTFYQKADGYWYSEDITPQTPNYMGLSWTQDPNNYRNYSVNDADGSTDALRFFGDDYDDYSFEIILVVHSMNRHMAVTISNSAPNIVYEAEPYRFLTNAERIYFKRRNNGITGSMTVESIKIRIPVSEY
;
A
#
# COMPACT_ATOMS: atom_id res chain seq x y z
N MET A 1 2.77 29.68 36.84
CA MET A 1 3.46 28.78 35.89
C MET A 1 4.11 27.67 36.68
N SER A 2 3.51 26.48 36.62
CA SER A 2 3.87 25.28 37.38
C SER A 2 4.12 24.16 36.37
N THR A 3 5.27 24.20 35.72
CA THR A 3 5.64 23.22 34.69
C THR A 3 6.65 22.25 35.27
N VAL A 4 6.48 20.96 34.99
CA VAL A 4 7.48 19.92 35.25
C VAL A 4 8.79 20.35 34.57
N ARG A 5 9.91 20.26 35.29
CA ARG A 5 11.23 20.62 34.78
C ARG A 5 12.13 19.42 34.73
N GLU A 6 12.88 19.31 33.64
CA GLU A 6 13.84 18.23 33.45
C GLU A 6 15.26 18.80 33.47
N PHE A 7 16.14 18.09 34.17
CA PHE A 7 17.56 18.37 34.27
C PHE A 7 18.29 17.18 33.67
N PRO A 8 19.01 17.35 32.55
CA PRO A 8 19.70 16.25 31.88
C PRO A 8 20.82 15.63 32.73
N SER A 9 21.44 16.42 33.62
CA SER A 9 22.54 15.97 34.47
C SER A 9 22.56 16.69 35.81
N VAL A 10 22.47 15.91 36.88
CA VAL A 10 22.63 16.34 38.27
C VAL A 10 23.62 15.45 39.03
N THR A 11 24.25 16.03 40.04
CA THR A 11 25.15 15.34 40.98
C THR A 11 24.64 15.53 42.40
N LEU A 12 24.63 14.46 43.20
CA LEU A 12 24.22 14.45 44.60
C LEU A 12 25.18 13.60 45.41
N THR A 13 25.84 14.21 46.39
CA THR A 13 26.85 13.58 47.23
C THR A 13 26.23 13.03 48.51
N ASN A 14 26.74 11.91 49.01
CA ASN A 14 26.35 11.33 50.29
C ASN A 14 26.52 12.33 51.44
N ASN A 15 25.55 12.35 52.35
CA ASN A 15 25.41 13.30 53.45
C ASN A 15 25.25 14.78 53.04
N SER A 16 24.99 15.07 51.76
CA SER A 16 24.67 16.42 51.29
C SER A 16 23.16 16.60 51.12
N ASN A 17 22.65 17.78 51.47
CA ASN A 17 21.29 18.19 51.11
C ASN A 17 21.23 18.96 49.78
N LEU A 18 22.33 19.04 49.05
CA LEU A 18 22.41 19.80 47.80
C LEU A 18 22.48 18.88 46.60
N VAL A 19 21.52 19.04 45.69
CA VAL A 19 21.59 18.52 44.32
C VAL A 19 22.22 19.60 43.45
N GLN A 20 23.39 19.31 42.87
CA GLN A 20 24.06 20.17 41.91
C GLN A 20 23.51 19.90 40.52
N ILE A 21 23.07 20.94 39.81
CA ILE A 21 22.71 20.85 38.39
C ILE A 21 23.98 21.13 37.59
N ASN A 22 24.40 20.17 36.77
CA ASN A 22 25.67 20.22 36.04
C ASN A 22 25.54 20.94 34.69
N THR A 23 24.33 21.12 34.21
CA THR A 23 24.01 21.80 32.95
C THR A 23 23.84 23.31 33.16
N ASN A 24 23.73 24.04 32.04
CA ASN A 24 23.43 25.47 32.08
C ASN A 24 21.95 25.78 32.38
N ASP A 25 21.17 24.78 32.79
CA ASP A 25 19.74 24.90 32.98
C ASP A 25 19.40 25.78 34.19
N SER A 26 18.43 26.66 33.99
CA SER A 26 17.95 27.55 35.04
C SER A 26 16.94 26.84 35.93
N ASN A 27 17.18 26.85 37.25
CA ASN A 27 16.23 26.37 38.26
C ASN A 27 15.37 27.49 38.86
N PHE A 28 15.09 28.55 38.09
CA PHE A 28 14.33 29.72 38.55
C PHE A 28 12.97 29.32 39.13
N SER A 29 12.60 29.94 40.27
CA SER A 29 11.30 29.77 40.92
C SER A 29 10.96 28.30 41.27
N VAL A 30 11.81 27.64 42.06
CA VAL A 30 11.49 26.36 42.71
C VAL A 30 10.54 26.59 43.87
N VAL A 31 9.40 25.89 43.85
CA VAL A 31 8.39 25.99 44.91
C VAL A 31 8.79 25.06 46.06
N PRO A 32 8.87 25.53 47.30
CA PRO A 32 9.05 24.67 48.47
C PRO A 32 7.99 23.56 48.51
N GLY A 33 8.39 22.31 48.71
CA GLY A 33 7.48 21.15 48.63
C GLY A 33 7.38 20.52 47.24
N SER A 34 8.16 21.00 46.27
CA SER A 34 8.37 20.28 45.00
C SER A 34 9.05 18.93 45.26
N VAL A 35 8.85 17.95 44.37
CA VAL A 35 9.51 16.64 44.46
C VAL A 35 10.42 16.44 43.25
N ILE A 36 11.67 16.06 43.48
CA ILE A 36 12.63 15.70 42.44
C ILE A 36 12.77 14.18 42.34
N PHE A 37 12.78 13.69 41.11
CA PHE A 37 12.97 12.30 40.74
C PHE A 37 14.30 12.19 40.01
N ILE A 38 15.31 11.56 40.63
CA ILE A 38 16.62 11.36 40.02
C ILE A 38 16.67 9.94 39.46
N ALA A 39 17.15 9.77 38.23
CA ALA A 39 17.21 8.47 37.58
C ALA A 39 18.04 7.47 38.41
N GLY A 40 17.39 6.38 38.84
CA GLY A 40 18.02 5.34 39.66
C GLY A 40 17.98 5.59 41.17
N ASP A 41 17.35 6.67 41.65
CA ASP A 41 17.12 6.94 43.08
C ASP A 41 15.64 7.17 43.41
N ARG A 42 15.30 7.16 44.70
CA ARG A 42 13.96 7.43 45.21
C ARG A 42 13.63 8.93 45.14
N PRO A 43 12.36 9.30 44.96
CA PRO A 43 11.95 10.71 44.91
C PRO A 43 12.25 11.44 46.22
N ARG A 44 12.64 12.72 46.14
CA ARG A 44 13.01 13.55 47.30
C ARG A 44 12.28 14.89 47.28
N VAL A 45 11.92 15.39 48.45
CA VAL A 45 11.29 16.71 48.59
C VAL A 45 12.36 17.80 48.55
N VAL A 46 12.10 18.84 47.76
CA VAL A 46 12.92 20.03 47.58
C VAL A 46 12.30 21.20 48.34
N THR A 47 13.10 21.89 49.14
CA THR A 47 12.66 23.03 49.96
C THR A 47 12.98 24.37 49.32
N SER A 48 14.03 24.44 48.50
CA SER A 48 14.44 25.67 47.80
C SER A 48 15.34 25.36 46.61
N GLY A 49 15.54 26.34 45.73
CA GLY A 49 16.54 26.30 44.67
C GLY A 49 17.30 27.62 44.57
N ASN A 50 18.59 27.55 44.24
CA ASN A 50 19.44 28.69 43.98
C ASN A 50 19.85 28.69 42.50
N THR A 51 19.42 29.72 41.77
CA THR A 51 19.65 29.83 40.32
C THR A 51 21.06 30.29 39.98
N VAL A 52 21.70 31.06 40.86
CA VAL A 52 23.08 31.50 40.66
C VAL A 52 24.04 30.34 40.87
N ASN A 53 23.87 29.57 41.95
CA ASN A 53 24.73 28.43 42.28
C ASN A 53 24.28 27.12 41.62
N ARG A 54 23.14 27.13 40.91
CA ARG A 54 22.55 25.98 40.21
C ARG A 54 22.34 24.76 41.11
N THR A 55 21.85 25.02 42.33
CA THR A 55 21.61 23.97 43.31
C THR A 55 20.14 23.89 43.72
N LEU A 56 19.68 22.68 44.03
CA LEU A 56 18.41 22.43 44.71
C LEU A 56 18.69 21.89 46.11
N THR A 57 17.96 22.40 47.10
CA THR A 57 18.10 21.97 48.49
C THR A 57 17.03 20.95 48.82
N LEU A 58 17.43 19.76 49.23
CA LEU A 58 16.56 18.69 49.71
C LEU A 58 16.10 18.95 51.15
N ALA A 59 14.91 18.49 51.49
CA ALA A 59 14.37 18.58 52.86
C ALA A 59 15.19 17.78 53.87
N ILE A 60 15.83 16.69 53.42
CA ILE A 60 16.66 15.79 54.24
C ILE A 60 17.94 15.51 53.44
N ALA A 61 19.09 15.44 54.12
CA ALA A 61 20.36 15.09 53.50
C ALA A 61 20.27 13.72 52.82
N TYR A 62 20.92 13.61 51.66
CA TYR A 62 20.96 12.38 50.89
C TYR A 62 21.80 11.33 51.61
N THR A 63 21.26 10.12 51.70
CA THR A 63 21.95 8.96 52.27
C THR A 63 21.98 7.85 51.22
N GLY A 64 23.16 7.56 50.70
CA GLY A 64 23.37 6.63 49.60
C GLY A 64 24.77 6.75 48.99
N ASN A 65 25.02 6.03 47.90
CA ASN A 65 26.24 6.22 47.10
C ASN A 65 26.12 7.50 46.29
N ASP A 66 27.23 8.22 46.08
CA ASP A 66 27.24 9.44 45.28
C ASP A 66 26.60 9.21 43.90
N ILE A 67 25.65 10.08 43.56
CA ILE A 67 25.01 10.11 42.25
C ILE A 67 25.78 11.13 41.42
N VAL A 68 26.36 10.70 40.30
CA VAL A 68 27.12 11.56 39.39
C VAL A 68 26.47 11.52 38.01
N GLU A 69 26.20 12.71 37.48
CA GLU A 69 25.71 12.94 36.10
C GLU A 69 24.48 12.11 35.69
N LYS A 70 23.45 12.09 36.54
CA LYS A 70 22.17 11.44 36.22
C LYS A 70 21.10 12.44 35.85
N SER A 71 20.15 12.05 35.01
CA SER A 71 18.99 12.89 34.69
C SER A 71 18.04 12.98 35.88
N ALA A 72 17.35 14.11 36.02
CA ALA A 72 16.37 14.31 37.07
C ALA A 72 15.17 15.15 36.61
N THR A 73 14.00 14.90 37.19
CA THR A 73 12.76 15.63 36.89
C THR A 73 12.18 16.23 38.17
N LEU A 74 11.92 17.54 38.17
CA LEU A 74 11.33 18.28 39.29
C LEU A 74 9.85 18.57 39.03
N ILE A 75 9.00 18.15 39.97
CA ILE A 75 7.55 18.31 39.92
C ILE A 75 7.09 19.27 41.04
N PRO A 76 6.48 20.41 40.72
CA PRO A 76 5.99 21.37 41.72
C PRO A 76 4.67 20.91 42.37
N LEU A 77 4.74 20.32 43.57
CA LEU A 77 3.56 19.89 44.34
C LEU A 77 3.14 20.88 45.44
N GLY A 78 4.01 21.85 45.77
CA GLY A 78 3.81 22.79 46.89
C GLY A 78 2.81 23.94 46.66
N GLN A 79 2.21 24.08 45.47
CA GLN A 79 1.29 25.20 45.17
C GLN A 79 -0.20 24.86 45.29
N ASN A 80 -0.57 23.64 45.69
CA ASN A 80 -1.97 23.22 45.71
C ASN A 80 -2.86 24.13 46.60
N ASN A 81 -2.36 24.64 47.73
CA ASN A 81 -3.11 25.58 48.57
C ASN A 81 -3.24 26.99 47.96
N ALA A 82 -2.24 27.45 47.19
CA ALA A 82 -2.31 28.76 46.53
C ALA A 82 -3.24 28.73 45.30
N LEU A 83 -3.25 27.61 44.56
CA LEU A 83 -4.22 27.35 43.50
C LEU A 83 -5.65 27.21 44.05
N LEU A 84 -5.82 26.50 45.17
CA LEU A 84 -7.11 26.40 45.85
C LEU A 84 -7.58 27.78 46.34
N SER A 85 -6.70 28.57 46.97
CA SER A 85 -7.02 29.92 47.43
C SER A 85 -7.37 30.87 46.27
N ALA A 86 -6.71 30.74 45.11
CA ALA A 86 -7.05 31.53 43.92
C ALA A 86 -8.41 31.13 43.34
N ILE A 87 -8.75 29.84 43.35
CA ILE A 87 -10.08 29.34 42.95
C ILE A 87 -11.16 29.79 43.94
N THR A 88 -10.88 29.78 45.24
CA THR A 88 -11.79 30.30 46.26
C THR A 88 -12.00 31.80 46.09
N SER A 89 -10.93 32.57 45.85
CA SER A 89 -11.00 34.02 45.58
C SER A 89 -11.77 34.34 44.29
N LEU A 90 -11.63 33.53 43.24
CA LEU A 90 -12.42 33.65 42.01
C LEU A 90 -13.90 33.36 42.29
N THR A 91 -14.19 32.34 43.09
CA THR A 91 -15.55 31.99 43.51
C THR A 91 -16.18 33.12 44.36
N GLU A 92 -15.43 33.72 45.28
CA GLU A 92 -15.88 34.85 46.10
C GLU A 92 -16.12 36.12 45.26
N ALA A 93 -15.24 36.43 44.30
CA ALA A 93 -15.44 37.54 43.38
C ALA A 93 -16.67 37.33 42.48
N GLN A 94 -16.93 36.08 42.06
CA GLN A 94 -18.11 35.72 41.28
C GLN A 94 -19.40 35.81 42.11
N ASN A 95 -19.34 35.42 43.38
CA ASN A 95 -20.45 35.58 44.32
C ASN A 95 -20.72 37.06 44.66
N GLY A 96 -19.68 37.88 44.84
CA GLY A 96 -19.84 39.33 45.04
C GLY A 96 -20.40 40.04 43.81
N LEU A 97 -20.06 39.57 42.61
CA LEU A 97 -20.69 40.01 41.38
C LEU A 97 -22.17 39.58 41.32
N ALA A 98 -22.49 38.34 41.71
CA ALA A 98 -23.87 37.84 41.78
C ALA A 98 -24.72 38.56 42.84
N GLU A 99 -24.15 38.94 43.99
CA GLU A 99 -24.81 39.76 45.01
C GLU A 99 -25.03 41.20 44.54
N ALA A 100 -24.09 41.78 43.78
CA ALA A 100 -24.30 43.06 43.10
C ALA A 100 -25.39 43.01 42.02
N TYR A 101 -25.74 41.82 41.53
CA TYR A 101 -26.84 41.60 40.59
C TYR A 101 -28.21 41.40 41.26
N GLY A 102 -28.29 41.14 42.57
CA GLY A 102 -29.54 40.87 43.26
C GLY A 102 -30.24 39.58 42.78
N ASP A 103 -30.90 38.86 43.68
CA ASP A 103 -31.58 37.59 43.36
C ASP A 103 -32.72 37.79 42.33
N GLY A 104 -32.50 37.46 41.05
CA GLY A 104 -33.57 37.31 40.03
C GLY A 104 -33.17 37.65 38.58
N PRO A 105 -33.70 36.94 37.56
CA PRO A 105 -33.14 36.92 36.21
C PRO A 105 -33.50 38.17 35.40
N GLY A 106 -32.51 39.01 35.07
CA GLY A 106 -32.69 40.19 34.21
C GLY A 106 -31.36 40.72 33.67
N ASN A 107 -31.35 41.14 32.40
CA ASN A 107 -30.19 41.66 31.67
C ASN A 107 -29.43 42.77 32.41
N VAL A 108 -28.11 42.81 32.23
CA VAL A 108 -27.27 43.96 32.56
C VAL A 108 -27.50 45.05 31.51
N SER A 109 -28.45 45.93 31.79
CA SER A 109 -28.53 47.23 31.11
C SER A 109 -29.00 48.28 32.12
N GLU A 110 -28.04 49.14 32.47
CA GLU A 110 -28.14 50.43 33.19
C GLU A 110 -27.94 50.40 34.72
N ILE A 111 -26.77 50.91 35.15
CA ILE A 111 -26.63 51.59 36.44
C ILE A 111 -27.46 52.87 36.31
N SER A 112 -28.59 52.92 37.01
CA SER A 112 -29.47 54.10 37.01
C SER A 112 -28.81 55.29 37.73
N PHE A 113 -28.86 56.47 37.11
CA PHE A 113 -28.50 57.76 37.74
C PHE A 113 -29.29 58.02 39.05
N SER A 114 -30.41 57.33 39.28
CA SER A 114 -31.20 57.42 40.51
C SER A 114 -30.51 56.84 41.75
N MET A 115 -29.35 56.19 41.60
CA MET A 115 -28.52 55.73 42.72
C MET A 115 -27.55 56.81 43.23
N ILE A 116 -27.50 57.99 42.58
CA ILE A 116 -26.71 59.14 43.01
C ILE A 116 -27.55 59.98 43.99
N VAL A 117 -27.13 60.06 45.26
CA VAL A 117 -27.78 60.87 46.29
C VAL A 117 -27.30 62.33 46.19
N ASP A 118 -28.23 63.29 46.07
CA ASP A 118 -28.03 64.75 45.99
C ASP A 118 -27.12 65.29 44.84
N PRO A 119 -27.51 65.14 43.56
CA PRO A 119 -26.77 65.77 42.46
C PRO A 119 -26.97 67.31 42.44
N PRO A 120 -25.91 68.10 42.14
CA PRO A 120 -26.04 69.55 42.00
C PRO A 120 -26.98 69.92 40.84
N THR A 121 -27.77 70.99 41.00
CA THR A 121 -28.82 71.41 40.04
C THR A 121 -28.31 71.68 38.62
N THR A 122 -27.02 71.96 38.43
CA THR A 122 -26.41 72.10 37.10
C THR A 122 -26.24 70.77 36.35
N ALA A 123 -26.32 69.63 37.05
CA ALA A 123 -26.26 68.30 36.46
C ALA A 123 -27.63 67.72 36.12
N THR A 124 -28.73 68.38 36.53
CA THR A 124 -30.11 67.92 36.32
C THR A 124 -30.88 68.75 35.28
N GLN A 125 -30.25 69.73 34.64
CA GLN A 125 -30.85 70.55 33.58
C GLN A 125 -29.86 70.84 32.44
N TRP A 126 -30.39 71.04 31.24
CA TRP A 126 -29.60 71.56 30.11
C TRP A 126 -29.11 72.98 30.40
N PRO A 127 -27.90 73.38 29.95
CA PRO A 127 -27.42 74.75 30.08
C PRO A 127 -28.40 75.73 29.43
N THR A 128 -28.67 76.85 30.09
CA THR A 128 -29.46 77.94 29.49
C THR A 128 -28.65 78.65 28.41
N TRP A 129 -29.32 79.24 27.41
CA TRP A 129 -28.66 79.97 26.31
C TRP A 129 -27.77 81.13 26.78
N THR A 130 -28.03 81.70 27.96
CA THR A 130 -27.17 82.71 28.61
C THR A 130 -25.86 82.14 29.18
N GLN A 131 -25.78 80.83 29.41
CA GLN A 131 -24.60 80.11 29.92
C GLN A 131 -23.71 79.58 28.78
N VAL A 132 -24.20 79.59 27.54
CA VAL A 132 -23.41 79.28 26.34
C VAL A 132 -22.78 80.58 25.84
N GLN A 133 -21.50 80.82 26.16
CA GLN A 133 -20.73 81.94 25.61
C GLN A 133 -19.56 81.41 24.78
N GLY A 134 -19.52 81.77 23.48
CA GLY A 134 -18.51 81.36 22.50
C GLY A 134 -19.06 81.42 21.06
N ASP A 135 -18.19 81.46 20.04
CA ASP A 135 -18.60 81.34 18.63
C ASP A 135 -19.15 79.93 18.40
N ILE A 136 -20.38 79.82 17.89
CA ILE A 136 -21.05 78.53 17.70
C ILE A 136 -20.31 77.63 16.70
N ASN A 137 -19.47 78.21 15.83
CA ASN A 137 -18.63 77.48 14.89
C ASN A 137 -17.35 76.92 15.52
N GLU A 138 -16.98 77.34 16.74
CA GLU A 138 -15.88 76.74 17.52
C GLU A 138 -16.35 75.63 18.48
N VAL A 139 -17.66 75.54 18.73
CA VAL A 139 -18.25 74.61 19.72
C VAL A 139 -18.91 73.39 19.07
N LEU A 140 -19.37 73.51 17.82
CA LEU A 140 -19.97 72.37 17.11
C LEU A 140 -18.89 71.47 16.49
N PRO A 141 -18.99 70.14 16.64
CA PRO A 141 -18.13 69.22 15.92
C PRO A 141 -18.36 69.38 14.40
N GLU A 142 -17.29 69.22 13.61
CA GLU A 142 -17.25 69.49 12.17
C GLU A 142 -18.34 68.74 11.37
N THR A 143 -18.82 67.61 11.90
CA THR A 143 -19.92 66.79 11.37
C THR A 143 -21.31 67.42 11.50
N ALA A 144 -21.51 68.37 12.42
CA ALA A 144 -22.76 69.09 12.60
C ALA A 144 -22.85 70.36 11.72
N THR A 145 -21.74 70.77 11.11
CA THR A 145 -21.67 71.94 10.21
C THR A 145 -21.75 71.59 8.71
N ARG A 146 -21.83 70.29 8.37
CA ARG A 146 -21.91 69.79 6.99
C ARG A 146 -22.92 68.64 6.87
N PHE A 147 -23.30 68.30 5.64
CA PHE A 147 -24.01 67.04 5.39
C PHE A 147 -23.10 65.84 5.72
N PRO A 148 -23.61 64.80 6.41
CA PRO A 148 -22.81 63.67 6.86
C PRO A 148 -22.34 62.80 5.69
N ASP A 149 -21.15 62.20 5.83
CA ASP A 149 -20.67 61.20 4.87
C ASP A 149 -21.33 59.84 5.10
N PHE A 150 -21.42 59.03 4.05
CA PHE A 150 -22.14 57.75 4.10
C PHE A 150 -21.61 56.77 5.17
N SER A 151 -20.32 56.87 5.54
CA SER A 151 -19.70 56.09 6.62
C SER A 151 -20.10 56.54 8.03
N GLU A 152 -20.70 57.72 8.17
CA GLU A 152 -21.11 58.32 9.45
C GLU A 152 -22.60 58.07 9.76
N VAL A 153 -23.36 57.56 8.78
CA VAL A 153 -24.74 57.10 8.94
C VAL A 153 -24.72 55.65 9.40
N SER A 154 -24.79 55.43 10.72
CA SER A 154 -24.94 54.09 11.31
C SER A 154 -26.31 53.94 11.98
N GLY A 155 -27.12 53.04 11.42
CA GLY A 155 -28.48 52.74 11.88
C GLY A 155 -29.20 51.86 10.86
N LYS A 156 -30.01 50.90 11.31
CA LYS A 156 -30.90 50.16 10.43
C LYS A 156 -32.17 50.97 10.24
N VAL A 157 -32.50 51.28 9.00
CA VAL A 157 -33.77 51.89 8.60
C VAL A 157 -34.88 50.86 8.87
N SER A 158 -35.93 51.25 9.60
CA SER A 158 -37.08 50.37 9.79
C SER A 158 -37.90 50.29 8.49
N ILE A 159 -38.65 49.20 8.28
CA ILE A 159 -39.37 48.94 7.02
C ILE A 159 -40.33 50.08 6.66
N GLU A 160 -40.88 50.80 7.65
CA GLU A 160 -41.79 51.93 7.43
C GLU A 160 -41.10 53.19 6.88
N GLN A 161 -39.76 53.23 6.85
CA GLN A 161 -38.95 54.34 6.35
C GLN A 161 -38.33 54.07 4.97
N LEU A 162 -38.54 52.88 4.40
CA LEU A 162 -38.11 52.56 3.04
C LEU A 162 -39.21 53.01 2.05
N PRO A 163 -38.85 53.61 0.89
CA PRO A 163 -39.82 53.85 -0.18
C PRO A 163 -40.44 52.52 -0.64
N ASP A 164 -41.74 52.52 -0.95
CA ASP A 164 -42.49 51.29 -1.31
C ASP A 164 -41.88 50.49 -2.49
N ASP A 165 -41.05 51.14 -3.32
CA ASP A 165 -40.43 50.55 -4.51
C ASP A 165 -38.90 50.42 -4.38
N ILE A 166 -38.41 49.60 -3.44
CA ILE A 166 -37.03 49.10 -3.53
C ILE A 166 -37.03 47.81 -4.36
N ASP A 167 -36.61 47.95 -5.62
CA ASP A 167 -36.40 46.84 -6.56
C ASP A 167 -35.15 46.03 -6.17
N THR A 168 -35.29 45.16 -5.16
CA THR A 168 -34.21 44.29 -4.66
C THR A 168 -33.94 43.07 -5.53
N ASP A 169 -34.72 42.83 -6.58
CA ASP A 169 -34.73 41.57 -7.35
C ASP A 169 -34.52 41.75 -8.87
N ASN A 170 -34.01 42.91 -9.27
CA ASN A 170 -33.60 43.17 -10.63
C ASN A 170 -32.32 42.39 -10.98
N LYS A 171 -32.37 41.58 -12.05
CA LYS A 171 -31.25 40.76 -12.58
C LYS A 171 -29.91 41.50 -12.75
N ARG A 172 -29.93 42.83 -12.83
CA ARG A 172 -28.78 43.72 -13.00
C ARG A 172 -27.96 43.88 -11.71
N THR A 173 -28.55 43.75 -10.51
CA THR A 173 -27.81 43.74 -9.23
C THR A 173 -27.11 42.40 -8.98
N GLN A 174 -27.68 41.28 -9.44
CA GLN A 174 -27.03 39.96 -9.34
C GLN A 174 -25.79 39.82 -10.26
N ALA A 175 -25.78 40.52 -11.41
CA ALA A 175 -24.71 40.47 -12.40
C ALA A 175 -23.42 41.24 -12.02
N LEU A 176 -23.46 42.05 -10.94
CA LEU A 176 -22.31 42.83 -10.46
C LEU A 176 -21.62 42.22 -9.23
N SER A 177 -22.06 41.03 -8.80
CA SER A 177 -21.39 40.25 -7.75
C SER A 177 -20.02 39.79 -8.27
N PRO A 178 -18.93 39.85 -7.46
CA PRO A 178 -17.68 39.19 -7.82
C PRO A 178 -17.95 37.71 -8.10
N PRO A 179 -17.30 37.09 -9.11
CA PRO A 179 -17.49 35.67 -9.39
C PRO A 179 -17.18 34.89 -8.11
N VAL A 180 -18.19 34.20 -7.58
CA VAL A 180 -18.03 33.28 -6.47
C VAL A 180 -17.02 32.23 -6.95
N LYS A 181 -15.82 32.21 -6.38
CA LYS A 181 -14.92 31.05 -6.51
C LYS A 181 -15.62 29.89 -5.82
N GLN A 182 -16.39 29.13 -6.58
CA GLN A 182 -16.84 27.81 -6.15
C GLN A 182 -15.58 26.96 -6.03
N ASN A 183 -15.04 26.85 -4.82
CA ASN A 183 -14.13 25.76 -4.52
C ASN A 183 -14.93 24.47 -4.79
N LEU A 184 -14.37 23.58 -5.61
CA LEU A 184 -14.96 22.26 -5.87
C LEU A 184 -15.35 21.64 -4.53
N SER A 185 -16.61 21.22 -4.39
CA SER A 185 -17.06 20.58 -3.15
C SER A 185 -16.19 19.35 -2.88
N LEU A 186 -16.03 18.97 -1.61
CA LEU A 186 -15.27 17.74 -1.27
C LEU A 186 -15.80 16.53 -2.06
N THR A 187 -17.09 16.49 -2.34
CA THR A 187 -17.75 15.49 -3.17
C THR A 187 -17.32 15.54 -4.63
N HIS A 188 -17.12 16.74 -5.20
CA HIS A 188 -16.61 16.94 -6.56
C HIS A 188 -15.11 16.59 -6.63
N ILE A 189 -14.34 16.96 -5.61
CA ILE A 189 -12.93 16.57 -5.47
C ILE A 189 -12.80 15.04 -5.37
N LEU A 190 -13.68 14.37 -4.61
CA LEU A 190 -13.65 12.92 -4.43
C LEU A 190 -14.24 12.15 -5.63
N SER A 191 -15.16 12.73 -6.41
CA SER A 191 -15.65 12.12 -7.65
C SER A 191 -14.61 12.15 -8.78
N ASP A 192 -13.65 13.07 -8.71
CA ASP A 192 -12.57 13.18 -9.71
C ASP A 192 -11.45 12.15 -9.49
N TYR A 193 -11.36 11.52 -8.30
CA TYR A 193 -10.37 10.48 -8.06
C TYR A 193 -10.84 9.11 -8.56
N PRO A 194 -9.97 8.37 -9.26
CA PRO A 194 -10.30 7.01 -9.65
C PRO A 194 -10.48 6.12 -8.43
N THR A 195 -11.61 5.42 -8.37
CA THR A 195 -11.88 4.45 -7.30
C THR A 195 -11.14 3.14 -7.55
N LEU A 196 -10.47 2.59 -6.54
CA LEU A 196 -9.78 1.30 -6.64
C LEU A 196 -10.74 0.16 -6.28
N LYS A 197 -10.89 -0.83 -7.16
CA LYS A 197 -11.79 -1.99 -6.97
C LYS A 197 -11.11 -3.30 -7.35
N LYS A 198 -11.33 -4.37 -6.58
CA LYS A 198 -10.98 -5.72 -7.02
C LYS A 198 -11.95 -6.18 -8.11
N THR A 199 -11.48 -6.93 -9.08
CA THR A 199 -12.33 -7.60 -10.07
C THR A 199 -11.83 -9.01 -10.35
N GLU A 200 -12.76 -9.90 -10.68
CA GLU A 200 -12.49 -11.29 -11.04
C GLU A 200 -12.86 -11.58 -12.50
N VAL A 201 -13.56 -10.63 -13.13
CA VAL A 201 -14.06 -10.70 -14.50
C VAL A 201 -13.35 -9.63 -15.31
N LEU A 202 -12.88 -10.02 -16.50
CA LEU A 202 -12.29 -9.07 -17.43
C LEU A 202 -13.34 -8.02 -17.81
N PRO A 203 -13.01 -6.73 -17.75
CA PRO A 203 -13.98 -5.68 -18.06
C PRO A 203 -14.22 -5.61 -19.58
N GLU A 204 -15.39 -6.08 -20.01
CA GLU A 204 -15.82 -6.03 -21.41
C GLU A 204 -16.74 -4.83 -21.70
N ASP A 205 -17.45 -4.35 -20.67
CA ASP A 205 -18.38 -3.23 -20.77
C ASP A 205 -17.69 -1.87 -20.77
N SER A 206 -18.34 -0.86 -21.35
CA SER A 206 -17.87 0.52 -21.24
C SER A 206 -17.91 0.99 -19.78
N PRO A 207 -16.84 1.64 -19.28
CA PRO A 207 -16.85 2.27 -17.95
C PRO A 207 -17.79 3.49 -17.85
N ASN A 208 -18.33 3.99 -18.97
CA ASN A 208 -19.33 5.07 -19.01
C ASN A 208 -18.97 6.30 -18.15
N ASN A 209 -17.77 6.85 -18.35
CA ASN A 209 -17.22 7.98 -17.59
C ASN A 209 -17.02 7.76 -16.09
N GLU A 210 -17.13 6.54 -15.57
CA GLU A 210 -16.80 6.27 -14.16
C GLU A 210 -15.27 6.12 -14.00
N PRO A 211 -14.58 7.04 -13.28
CA PRO A 211 -13.15 6.91 -13.03
C PRO A 211 -12.90 5.77 -12.02
N GLN A 212 -12.32 4.68 -12.49
CA GLN A 212 -12.06 3.46 -11.75
C GLN A 212 -10.74 2.81 -12.17
N ILE A 213 -10.04 2.24 -11.19
CA ILE A 213 -8.94 1.30 -11.39
C ILE A 213 -9.40 -0.05 -10.85
N ARG A 214 -9.46 -1.05 -11.73
CA ARG A 214 -9.78 -2.43 -11.36
C ARG A 214 -8.52 -3.26 -11.33
N TYR A 215 -8.27 -3.97 -10.23
CA TYR A 215 -7.16 -4.91 -10.13
C TYR A 215 -7.70 -6.35 -10.11
N ASP A 216 -7.11 -7.19 -10.95
CA ASP A 216 -7.39 -8.62 -11.07
C ASP A 216 -6.20 -9.38 -10.50
N ASP A 217 -6.33 -9.83 -9.25
CA ASP A 217 -5.29 -10.60 -8.55
C ASP A 217 -5.03 -11.96 -9.20
N VAL A 218 -6.04 -12.53 -9.87
CA VAL A 218 -5.97 -13.86 -10.47
C VAL A 218 -5.14 -13.83 -11.74
N ARG A 219 -5.38 -12.85 -12.62
CA ARG A 219 -4.60 -12.70 -13.86
C ARG A 219 -3.36 -11.82 -13.66
N GLY A 220 -3.26 -11.15 -12.51
CA GLY A 220 -2.24 -10.16 -12.21
C GLY A 220 -2.33 -8.93 -13.08
N LEU A 221 -3.55 -8.51 -13.46
CA LEU A 221 -3.80 -7.40 -14.38
C LEU A 221 -4.35 -6.18 -13.65
N VAL A 222 -4.08 -5.00 -14.21
CA VAL A 222 -4.66 -3.74 -13.74
C VAL A 222 -5.34 -3.07 -14.91
N HIS A 223 -6.61 -2.75 -14.76
CA HIS A 223 -7.44 -2.08 -15.75
C HIS A 223 -7.76 -0.65 -15.27
N ILE A 224 -7.49 0.33 -16.11
CA ILE A 224 -7.79 1.74 -15.87
C ILE A 224 -8.95 2.12 -16.79
N SER A 225 -10.02 2.68 -16.24
CA SER A 225 -11.13 3.22 -17.02
C SER A 225 -10.69 4.48 -17.77
N LEU A 226 -11.00 4.56 -19.05
CA LEU A 226 -11.13 5.82 -19.79
C LEU A 226 -12.61 6.20 -19.87
N THR A 227 -12.95 7.25 -20.61
CA THR A 227 -14.34 7.70 -20.85
C THR A 227 -15.25 6.57 -21.35
N ASP A 228 -14.79 5.82 -22.35
CA ASP A 228 -15.60 4.87 -23.12
C ASP A 228 -15.05 3.44 -23.13
N ARG A 229 -13.83 3.21 -22.62
CA ARG A 229 -13.15 1.92 -22.69
C ARG A 229 -12.20 1.67 -21.51
N TRP A 230 -11.79 0.42 -21.34
CA TRP A 230 -10.75 0.04 -20.38
C TRP A 230 -9.37 -0.04 -21.04
N VAL A 231 -8.33 0.39 -20.33
CA VAL A 231 -6.94 0.19 -20.69
C VAL A 231 -6.30 -0.74 -19.67
N THR A 232 -5.76 -1.87 -20.13
CA THR A 232 -5.01 -2.80 -19.27
C THR A 232 -3.54 -2.41 -19.28
N ILE A 233 -2.95 -2.23 -18.09
CA ILE A 233 -1.51 -1.99 -17.96
C ILE A 233 -0.76 -3.24 -18.44
N PRO A 234 0.14 -3.13 -19.43
CA PRO A 234 0.96 -4.25 -19.85
C PRO A 234 1.84 -4.74 -18.70
N THR A 235 1.76 -6.03 -18.38
CA THR A 235 2.57 -6.66 -17.35
C THR A 235 3.80 -7.37 -17.92
N VAL A 236 3.88 -7.45 -19.24
CA VAL A 236 4.99 -8.03 -19.99
C VAL A 236 6.06 -6.97 -20.19
N ILE A 237 7.27 -7.26 -19.73
CA ILE A 237 8.44 -6.37 -19.85
C ILE A 237 9.43 -6.83 -20.92
N GLY A 238 9.29 -8.06 -21.43
CA GLY A 238 10.13 -8.60 -22.50
C GLY A 238 9.51 -9.86 -23.09
N SER A 239 9.97 -10.24 -24.29
CA SER A 239 9.58 -11.49 -24.94
C SER A 239 10.79 -12.17 -25.58
N ARG A 240 10.85 -13.49 -25.50
CA ARG A 240 11.93 -14.31 -26.08
C ARG A 240 11.39 -15.69 -26.44
N LYS A 241 11.92 -16.35 -27.47
CA LYS A 241 11.61 -17.78 -27.70
C LYS A 241 12.64 -18.65 -27.00
N PHE A 242 12.18 -19.78 -26.48
CA PHE A 242 13.05 -20.84 -25.95
C PHE A 242 12.76 -22.14 -26.69
N ALA A 243 13.81 -22.90 -27.00
CA ALA A 243 13.68 -24.28 -27.47
C ALA A 243 13.35 -25.21 -26.30
N ILE A 244 12.14 -25.76 -26.28
CA ILE A 244 11.73 -26.79 -25.32
C ILE A 244 12.10 -28.15 -25.89
N PHE A 245 13.02 -28.81 -25.23
CA PHE A 245 13.41 -30.20 -25.49
C PHE A 245 12.46 -31.10 -24.71
N GLN A 246 11.41 -31.57 -25.39
CA GLN A 246 10.64 -32.71 -24.90
C GLN A 246 11.44 -33.99 -25.08
N ARG A 247 11.13 -35.05 -24.34
CA ARG A 247 11.79 -36.35 -24.48
C ARG A 247 11.88 -36.77 -25.95
N GLY A 248 13.11 -37.03 -26.41
CA GLY A 248 13.39 -37.41 -27.80
C GLY A 248 13.62 -36.25 -28.76
N THR A 249 13.45 -34.99 -28.36
CA THR A 249 13.86 -33.82 -29.15
C THR A 249 15.37 -33.72 -29.13
N ILE A 250 16.00 -33.60 -30.29
CA ILE A 250 17.45 -33.56 -30.41
C ILE A 250 17.88 -32.54 -31.45
N ILE A 251 19.13 -32.08 -31.36
CA ILE A 251 19.83 -31.44 -32.47
C ILE A 251 20.76 -32.49 -33.07
N ARG A 252 20.51 -32.92 -34.30
CA ARG A 252 21.39 -33.82 -35.04
C ARG A 252 22.47 -33.01 -35.77
N LEU A 253 23.72 -33.38 -35.54
CA LEU A 253 24.86 -32.79 -36.23
C LEU A 253 25.08 -33.50 -37.58
N ASN A 254 25.40 -32.74 -38.62
CA ASN A 254 25.70 -33.30 -39.94
C ASN A 254 27.09 -33.97 -40.00
N SER A 255 27.92 -33.74 -39.01
CA SER A 255 29.27 -34.31 -38.88
C SER A 255 29.52 -34.68 -37.42
N ALA A 256 30.33 -35.71 -37.21
CA ALA A 256 30.84 -36.08 -35.90
C ALA A 256 31.55 -34.88 -35.25
N TYR A 257 31.28 -34.63 -33.97
CA TYR A 257 31.92 -33.57 -33.19
C TYR A 257 32.77 -34.16 -32.06
N SER A 258 34.01 -33.72 -31.96
CA SER A 258 34.90 -33.89 -30.80
C SER A 258 35.46 -32.52 -30.43
N GLY A 259 35.77 -32.31 -29.15
CA GLY A 259 36.20 -31.00 -28.64
C GLY A 259 35.41 -30.53 -27.42
N GLY A 260 35.62 -29.28 -27.01
CA GLY A 260 34.92 -28.65 -25.89
C GLY A 260 33.48 -28.30 -26.26
N ILE A 261 32.54 -28.55 -25.34
CA ILE A 261 31.15 -28.12 -25.50
C ILE A 261 30.68 -27.45 -24.22
N LYS A 262 30.12 -26.25 -24.36
CA LYS A 262 29.46 -25.50 -23.29
C LYS A 262 27.99 -25.29 -23.63
N LEU A 263 27.13 -25.46 -22.64
CA LEU A 263 25.69 -25.43 -22.77
C LEU A 263 25.12 -24.58 -21.63
N ARG A 264 24.07 -23.81 -21.92
CA ARG A 264 23.19 -23.27 -20.87
C ARG A 264 21.85 -23.96 -20.93
N VAL A 265 21.46 -24.58 -19.83
CA VAL A 265 20.31 -25.48 -19.78
C VAL A 265 19.42 -25.21 -18.57
N TYR A 266 18.14 -25.57 -18.70
CA TYR A 266 17.18 -25.60 -17.61
C TYR A 266 16.49 -26.96 -17.62
N PRO A 267 16.94 -27.92 -16.79
CA PRO A 267 16.36 -29.25 -16.75
C PRO A 267 14.94 -29.27 -16.14
N MET A 268 14.04 -30.05 -16.74
CA MET A 268 12.66 -30.27 -16.28
C MET A 268 12.29 -31.75 -16.40
N GLY A 269 13.05 -32.62 -15.74
CA GLY A 269 12.83 -34.06 -15.82
C GLY A 269 13.89 -34.83 -15.04
N ASN A 270 14.75 -35.58 -15.73
CA ASN A 270 15.82 -36.34 -15.07
C ASN A 270 17.15 -35.58 -14.98
N GLY A 271 17.11 -34.26 -14.72
CA GLY A 271 18.32 -33.44 -14.62
C GLY A 271 19.08 -33.35 -15.94
N GLY A 272 20.40 -33.56 -15.90
CA GLY A 272 21.27 -33.46 -17.07
C GLY A 272 21.37 -34.71 -17.94
N LEU A 273 20.52 -35.73 -17.73
CA LEU A 273 20.51 -36.92 -18.59
C LEU A 273 20.25 -36.54 -20.06
N GLY A 274 20.92 -37.24 -20.98
CA GLY A 274 20.87 -36.98 -22.42
C GLY A 274 21.69 -35.77 -22.90
N LEU A 275 22.23 -34.96 -21.99
CA LEU A 275 23.33 -34.04 -22.31
C LEU A 275 24.63 -34.84 -22.44
N PRO A 276 25.63 -34.33 -23.16
CA PRO A 276 26.89 -35.04 -23.34
C PRO A 276 27.49 -35.44 -21.99
N ASN A 277 27.99 -36.67 -21.86
CA ASN A 277 28.52 -37.23 -20.61
C ASN A 277 27.53 -37.33 -19.42
N ASN A 278 26.22 -37.09 -19.63
CA ASN A 278 25.15 -37.25 -18.63
C ASN A 278 25.46 -36.60 -17.26
N PRO A 279 25.66 -35.27 -17.19
CA PRO A 279 25.94 -34.57 -15.92
C PRO A 279 24.78 -34.67 -14.93
N THR A 280 25.11 -34.64 -13.64
CA THR A 280 24.13 -34.50 -12.56
C THR A 280 23.79 -33.02 -12.36
N LEU A 281 22.61 -32.61 -12.80
CA LEU A 281 22.10 -31.24 -12.67
C LEU A 281 20.78 -31.23 -11.89
N ALA A 282 20.55 -30.21 -11.08
CA ALA A 282 19.28 -30.03 -10.39
C ALA A 282 18.19 -29.53 -11.37
N ASN A 283 16.98 -30.06 -11.26
CA ASN A 283 15.83 -29.57 -12.03
C ASN A 283 15.40 -28.18 -11.58
N HIS A 284 14.70 -27.49 -12.48
CA HIS A 284 14.07 -26.18 -12.25
C HIS A 284 15.06 -25.06 -11.89
N GLN A 285 16.29 -25.18 -12.36
CA GLN A 285 17.35 -24.20 -12.17
C GLN A 285 18.12 -24.04 -13.48
N TRP A 286 18.59 -22.82 -13.74
CA TRP A 286 19.48 -22.55 -14.86
C TRP A 286 20.89 -23.01 -14.51
N HIS A 287 21.53 -23.74 -15.42
CA HIS A 287 22.91 -24.19 -15.27
C HIS A 287 23.73 -23.79 -16.49
N GLU A 288 24.98 -23.38 -16.24
CA GLU A 288 26.04 -23.46 -17.26
C GLU A 288 26.78 -24.77 -17.06
N TYR A 289 26.89 -25.54 -18.13
CA TYR A 289 27.52 -26.86 -18.14
C TYR A 289 28.60 -26.90 -19.23
N GLU A 290 29.77 -27.42 -18.91
CA GLU A 290 30.89 -27.54 -19.84
C GLU A 290 31.53 -28.92 -19.74
N THR A 291 31.88 -29.51 -20.89
CA THR A 291 32.58 -30.80 -20.94
C THR A 291 33.38 -30.94 -22.23
N THR A 292 34.12 -32.05 -22.35
CA THR A 292 34.92 -32.37 -23.53
C THR A 292 34.45 -33.71 -24.12
N ILE A 293 34.31 -33.74 -25.44
CA ILE A 293 33.94 -34.94 -26.20
C ILE A 293 35.22 -35.54 -26.81
N PRO A 294 35.58 -36.78 -26.47
CA PRO A 294 36.78 -37.43 -26.99
C PRO A 294 36.60 -37.84 -28.47
N GLU A 295 37.72 -37.92 -29.20
CA GLU A 295 37.72 -38.27 -30.63
C GLU A 295 37.28 -39.71 -30.88
N GLU A 296 37.50 -40.61 -29.91
CA GLU A 296 37.17 -42.04 -30.02
C GLU A 296 35.65 -42.30 -29.93
N THR A 297 34.90 -41.38 -29.31
CA THR A 297 33.44 -41.45 -29.19
C THR A 297 32.81 -40.08 -29.47
N PRO A 298 32.83 -39.64 -30.74
CA PRO A 298 32.39 -38.30 -31.09
C PRO A 298 30.86 -38.17 -30.98
N LEU A 299 30.42 -36.95 -30.74
CA LEU A 299 29.02 -36.58 -30.59
C LEU A 299 28.39 -36.40 -31.98
N TYR A 300 27.23 -37.04 -32.20
CA TYR A 300 26.42 -36.85 -33.42
C TYR A 300 25.10 -36.11 -33.14
N LYS A 301 24.74 -35.96 -31.86
CA LYS A 301 23.46 -35.40 -31.43
C LYS A 301 23.64 -34.65 -30.11
N ILE A 302 22.90 -33.56 -29.94
CA ILE A 302 22.77 -32.85 -28.66
C ILE A 302 21.33 -33.05 -28.18
N GLY A 303 21.17 -33.38 -26.89
CA GLY A 303 19.87 -33.75 -26.31
C GLY A 303 19.58 -35.26 -26.31
N GLU A 304 20.49 -36.08 -26.88
CA GLU A 304 20.55 -37.52 -26.64
C GLU A 304 22.00 -37.94 -26.43
N PHE A 305 22.24 -38.72 -25.37
CA PHE A 305 23.55 -39.28 -25.05
C PHE A 305 23.38 -40.64 -24.36
N ASN A 306 24.06 -41.66 -24.87
CA ASN A 306 23.94 -43.03 -24.37
C ASN A 306 22.49 -43.53 -24.28
N SER A 307 21.64 -43.20 -25.26
CA SER A 307 20.21 -43.54 -25.31
C SER A 307 19.34 -42.89 -24.22
N GLU A 308 19.89 -41.93 -23.47
CA GLU A 308 19.15 -41.05 -22.58
C GLU A 308 18.80 -39.75 -23.29
N TYR A 309 17.72 -39.08 -22.88
CA TYR A 309 17.20 -37.89 -23.54
C TYR A 309 17.08 -36.73 -22.57
N PHE A 310 17.50 -35.54 -23.01
CA PHE A 310 17.34 -34.33 -22.22
C PHE A 310 15.90 -33.82 -22.28
N GLU A 311 15.38 -33.43 -21.13
CA GLU A 311 14.04 -32.89 -20.96
C GLU A 311 14.14 -31.53 -20.26
N GLY A 312 13.72 -30.46 -20.95
CA GLY A 312 13.82 -29.08 -20.44
C GLY A 312 14.12 -28.07 -21.53
N ILE A 313 15.00 -27.11 -21.24
CA ILE A 313 15.40 -26.05 -22.18
C ILE A 313 16.90 -26.10 -22.40
N ILE A 314 17.33 -25.97 -23.65
CA ILE A 314 18.69 -25.61 -24.00
C ILE A 314 18.62 -24.19 -24.57
N ASP A 315 19.26 -23.24 -23.89
CA ASP A 315 19.25 -21.82 -24.25
C ASP A 315 20.30 -21.50 -25.31
N TYR A 316 21.53 -21.98 -25.09
CA TYR A 316 22.59 -21.90 -26.08
C TYR A 316 23.48 -23.13 -26.05
N VAL A 317 24.15 -23.33 -27.19
CA VAL A 317 25.22 -24.31 -27.40
C VAL A 317 26.45 -23.57 -27.90
N GLU A 318 27.58 -23.80 -27.26
CA GLU A 318 28.90 -23.31 -27.66
C GLU A 318 29.83 -24.50 -27.86
N LEU A 319 30.47 -24.52 -29.02
CA LEU A 319 31.51 -25.46 -29.45
C LEU A 319 32.81 -24.66 -29.58
N ASP A 320 33.96 -25.32 -29.70
CA ASP A 320 35.29 -24.67 -29.66
C ASP A 320 35.45 -23.43 -30.57
N ASN A 321 34.80 -23.42 -31.74
CA ASN A 321 34.93 -22.35 -32.73
C ASN A 321 33.59 -21.70 -33.14
N SER A 322 32.50 -22.02 -32.45
CA SER A 322 31.16 -21.61 -32.91
C SER A 322 30.12 -21.72 -31.80
N TRP A 323 29.11 -20.87 -31.83
CA TRP A 323 27.99 -20.97 -30.90
C TRP A 323 26.65 -20.68 -31.59
N ALA A 324 25.57 -21.09 -30.94
CA ALA A 324 24.21 -20.78 -31.32
C ALA A 324 23.35 -20.57 -30.08
N THR A 325 22.65 -19.44 -30.03
CA THR A 325 21.48 -19.28 -29.17
C THR A 325 20.26 -19.88 -29.85
N LEU A 326 19.50 -20.68 -29.11
CA LEU A 326 18.29 -21.35 -29.58
C LEU A 326 17.06 -20.49 -29.25
N ASP A 327 16.96 -19.34 -29.93
CA ASP A 327 15.96 -18.29 -29.66
C ASP A 327 15.06 -17.95 -30.86
N ALA A 328 15.11 -18.72 -31.94
CA ALA A 328 14.34 -18.47 -33.14
C ALA A 328 13.84 -19.77 -33.77
N ASP A 329 12.64 -19.70 -34.36
CA ASP A 329 12.03 -20.84 -35.03
C ASP A 329 12.81 -21.19 -36.30
N ARG A 330 13.71 -22.17 -36.16
CA ARG A 330 14.65 -22.60 -37.21
C ARG A 330 14.83 -24.10 -37.10
N SER A 331 14.73 -24.77 -38.24
CA SER A 331 15.02 -26.20 -38.32
C SER A 331 16.52 -26.51 -38.38
N TYR A 332 17.36 -25.57 -38.87
CA TYR A 332 18.80 -25.76 -39.05
C TYR A 332 19.62 -24.59 -38.50
N TYR A 333 20.73 -24.93 -37.82
CA TYR A 333 21.71 -24.02 -37.25
C TYR A 333 23.06 -24.21 -37.92
N ARG A 334 23.42 -23.29 -38.83
CA ARG A 334 24.69 -23.35 -39.57
C ARG A 334 25.91 -23.32 -38.65
N SER A 335 25.86 -22.53 -37.56
CA SER A 335 26.99 -22.44 -36.62
C SER A 335 27.25 -23.75 -35.89
N LEU A 336 26.22 -24.56 -35.63
CA LEU A 336 26.38 -25.91 -35.07
C LEU A 336 26.57 -26.98 -36.14
N ASN A 337 26.43 -26.64 -37.42
CA ASN A 337 26.25 -27.58 -38.52
C ASN A 337 25.24 -28.69 -38.19
N GLY A 338 24.09 -28.31 -37.61
CA GLY A 338 23.09 -29.27 -37.12
C GLY A 338 21.66 -28.80 -37.30
N TYR A 339 20.71 -29.73 -37.23
CA TYR A 339 19.28 -29.48 -37.39
C TYR A 339 18.47 -30.14 -36.27
N PHE A 340 17.30 -29.59 -35.97
CA PHE A 340 16.36 -30.19 -35.04
C PHE A 340 15.76 -31.47 -35.63
N ASP A 341 15.71 -32.52 -34.83
CA ASP A 341 15.18 -33.82 -35.18
C ASP A 341 14.49 -34.45 -33.96
N VAL A 342 13.79 -35.55 -34.15
CA VAL A 342 13.16 -36.32 -33.07
C VAL A 342 13.55 -37.78 -33.13
N ALA A 343 13.80 -38.37 -31.97
CA ALA A 343 13.96 -39.82 -31.82
C ALA A 343 12.62 -40.56 -31.92
N PHE A 344 11.52 -39.89 -31.57
CA PHE A 344 10.18 -40.46 -31.52
C PHE A 344 9.15 -39.55 -32.18
N GLY A 345 8.20 -40.13 -32.90
CA GLY A 345 7.07 -39.40 -33.46
C GLY A 345 7.43 -38.47 -34.63
N THR A 346 6.78 -37.31 -34.68
CA THR A 346 6.92 -36.33 -35.78
C THR A 346 7.45 -35.02 -35.22
N LEU A 347 8.52 -34.50 -35.84
CA LEU A 347 9.10 -33.22 -35.46
C LEU A 347 8.05 -32.11 -35.58
N LYS A 348 7.84 -31.40 -34.49
CA LYS A 348 7.15 -30.12 -34.42
C LYS A 348 8.16 -29.06 -34.01
N SER A 349 7.87 -27.79 -34.27
CA SER A 349 8.76 -26.72 -33.78
C SER A 349 8.88 -26.84 -32.25
N PRO A 350 10.10 -26.97 -31.71
CA PRO A 350 10.33 -27.01 -30.26
C PRO A 350 10.26 -25.61 -29.64
N PHE A 351 10.17 -24.56 -30.46
CA PHE A 351 10.24 -23.18 -30.00
C PHE A 351 8.89 -22.71 -29.48
N ARG A 352 8.91 -22.22 -28.24
CA ARG A 352 7.77 -21.52 -27.64
C ARG A 352 8.15 -20.09 -27.36
N THR A 353 7.21 -19.17 -27.60
CA THR A 353 7.38 -17.77 -27.20
C THR A 353 7.12 -17.67 -25.70
N PHE A 354 7.99 -16.97 -24.98
CA PHE A 354 7.84 -16.65 -23.57
C PHE A 354 7.81 -15.14 -23.37
N TYR A 355 7.07 -14.72 -22.35
CA TYR A 355 6.87 -13.34 -21.95
C TYR A 355 7.35 -13.17 -20.51
N GLN A 356 8.30 -12.27 -20.32
CA GLN A 356 8.84 -11.93 -19.00
C GLN A 356 7.86 -11.01 -18.29
N LYS A 357 7.51 -11.34 -17.05
CA LYS A 357 6.76 -10.45 -16.17
C LYS A 357 7.69 -9.85 -15.12
N ALA A 358 7.23 -8.78 -14.46
CA ALA A 358 7.98 -8.09 -13.41
C ALA A 358 8.20 -8.94 -12.14
N ASP A 359 7.52 -10.08 -12.01
CA ASP A 359 7.66 -11.02 -10.89
C ASP A 359 8.92 -11.90 -10.96
N GLY A 360 9.78 -11.70 -11.98
CA GLY A 360 11.04 -12.44 -12.14
C GLY A 360 10.90 -13.77 -12.89
N TYR A 361 9.75 -14.03 -13.52
CA TYR A 361 9.51 -15.24 -14.28
C TYR A 361 9.17 -14.97 -15.75
N TRP A 362 9.55 -15.92 -16.60
CA TRP A 362 9.07 -16.08 -17.96
C TRP A 362 7.86 -17.01 -17.96
N TYR A 363 6.85 -16.63 -18.74
CA TYR A 363 5.63 -17.39 -18.97
C TYR A 363 5.50 -17.70 -20.44
N SER A 364 5.31 -18.97 -20.82
CA SER A 364 5.10 -19.30 -22.23
C SER A 364 3.82 -18.66 -22.76
N GLU A 365 3.67 -18.66 -24.08
CA GLU A 365 2.36 -18.61 -24.72
C GLU A 365 1.45 -19.71 -24.16
N ASP A 366 0.14 -19.53 -24.30
CA ASP A 366 -0.82 -20.52 -23.82
C ASP A 366 -0.70 -21.82 -24.62
N ILE A 367 -0.48 -22.92 -23.90
CA ILE A 367 -0.30 -24.25 -24.44
C ILE A 367 -1.47 -25.20 -24.11
N THR A 368 -2.59 -24.69 -23.60
CA THR A 368 -3.81 -25.51 -23.39
C THR A 368 -4.16 -26.24 -24.70
N PRO A 369 -4.14 -27.58 -24.71
CA PRO A 369 -4.39 -28.35 -25.91
C PRO A 369 -5.87 -28.30 -26.27
N GLN A 370 -6.19 -28.33 -27.58
CA GLN A 370 -7.56 -28.41 -28.05
C GLN A 370 -8.27 -29.67 -27.56
N THR A 371 -7.55 -30.79 -27.50
CA THR A 371 -8.05 -32.05 -26.96
C THR A 371 -7.16 -32.48 -25.81
N PRO A 372 -7.73 -32.75 -24.61
CA PRO A 372 -6.94 -33.24 -23.48
C PRO A 372 -6.30 -34.59 -23.81
N ASN A 373 -5.12 -34.86 -23.25
CA ASN A 373 -4.47 -36.17 -23.36
C ASN A 373 -5.33 -37.30 -22.79
N TYR A 374 -6.02 -37.04 -21.69
CA TYR A 374 -6.94 -37.99 -21.07
C TYR A 374 -8.13 -37.27 -20.44
N MET A 375 -9.30 -37.87 -20.57
CA MET A 375 -10.53 -37.39 -19.97
C MET A 375 -11.31 -38.59 -19.41
N GLY A 376 -11.56 -38.57 -18.11
CA GLY A 376 -12.34 -39.58 -17.41
C GLY A 376 -13.80 -39.61 -17.89
N LEU A 377 -14.49 -40.71 -17.61
CA LEU A 377 -15.86 -40.94 -18.10
C LEU A 377 -16.87 -39.91 -17.60
N SER A 378 -16.64 -39.33 -16.42
CA SER A 378 -17.52 -38.32 -15.85
C SER A 378 -17.22 -36.90 -16.31
N TRP A 379 -16.14 -36.72 -17.07
CA TRP A 379 -15.72 -35.43 -17.61
C TRP A 379 -16.24 -35.26 -19.03
N THR A 380 -16.61 -34.03 -19.37
CA THR A 380 -17.07 -33.67 -20.71
C THR A 380 -16.46 -32.32 -21.08
N GLN A 381 -16.00 -32.22 -22.32
CA GLN A 381 -15.54 -30.98 -22.93
C GLN A 381 -16.66 -30.40 -23.80
N ASP A 382 -16.89 -29.09 -23.72
CA ASP A 382 -17.88 -28.41 -24.56
C ASP A 382 -17.42 -28.45 -26.04
N PRO A 383 -18.28 -28.92 -26.97
CA PRO A 383 -17.94 -29.01 -28.38
C PRO A 383 -17.76 -27.64 -29.07
N ASN A 384 -18.33 -26.57 -28.54
CA ASN A 384 -18.25 -25.22 -29.11
C ASN A 384 -17.12 -24.39 -28.50
N ASN A 385 -16.62 -24.79 -27.33
CA ASN A 385 -15.50 -24.13 -26.68
C ASN A 385 -14.63 -25.16 -25.95
N TYR A 386 -13.50 -25.52 -26.57
CA TYR A 386 -12.59 -26.54 -26.04
C TYR A 386 -11.98 -26.19 -24.67
N ARG A 387 -12.16 -24.97 -24.16
CA ARG A 387 -11.69 -24.58 -22.83
C ARG A 387 -12.72 -24.83 -21.73
N ASN A 388 -13.96 -25.10 -22.09
CA ASN A 388 -15.04 -25.33 -21.15
C ASN A 388 -15.18 -26.83 -20.87
N TYR A 389 -15.25 -27.15 -19.58
CA TYR A 389 -15.39 -28.51 -19.11
C TYR A 389 -16.49 -28.60 -18.05
N SER A 390 -17.19 -29.72 -18.05
CA SER A 390 -18.10 -30.11 -16.98
C SER A 390 -17.70 -31.48 -16.44
N VAL A 391 -17.96 -31.70 -15.16
CA VAL A 391 -17.75 -32.98 -14.49
C VAL A 391 -19.02 -33.35 -13.73
N ASN A 392 -19.42 -34.62 -13.79
CA ASN A 392 -20.61 -35.10 -13.08
C ASN A 392 -20.31 -36.34 -12.25
N ASP A 393 -20.22 -36.17 -10.93
CA ASP A 393 -19.99 -37.20 -9.93
C ASP A 393 -18.72 -38.04 -10.15
N ALA A 394 -17.61 -37.37 -10.47
CA ALA A 394 -16.32 -38.03 -10.65
C ALA A 394 -15.75 -38.54 -9.30
N ASP A 395 -16.09 -39.78 -8.94
CA ASP A 395 -15.75 -40.44 -7.67
C ASP A 395 -14.51 -41.35 -7.76
N GLY A 396 -13.97 -41.59 -8.96
CA GLY A 396 -12.76 -42.36 -9.19
C GLY A 396 -11.48 -41.55 -8.96
N SER A 397 -10.36 -42.20 -8.65
CA SER A 397 -9.03 -41.54 -8.66
C SER A 397 -8.45 -41.39 -10.07
N THR A 398 -8.93 -42.22 -11.00
CA THR A 398 -8.60 -42.15 -12.43
C THR A 398 -9.63 -41.37 -13.22
N ASP A 399 -10.80 -41.05 -12.64
CA ASP A 399 -11.84 -40.28 -13.30
C ASP A 399 -11.54 -38.79 -13.23
N ALA A 400 -10.70 -38.36 -14.16
CA ALA A 400 -9.96 -37.12 -14.06
C ALA A 400 -9.67 -36.53 -15.43
N LEU A 401 -9.27 -35.27 -15.47
CA LEU A 401 -8.88 -34.57 -16.70
C LEU A 401 -7.36 -34.32 -16.69
N ARG A 402 -6.67 -34.80 -17.75
CA ARG A 402 -5.25 -34.53 -18.04
C ARG A 402 -5.13 -33.80 -19.35
N PHE A 403 -4.46 -32.66 -19.32
CA PHE A 403 -4.18 -31.89 -20.54
C PHE A 403 -3.02 -32.51 -21.31
N PHE A 404 -1.95 -32.91 -20.62
CA PHE A 404 -0.72 -33.39 -21.23
C PHE A 404 -0.45 -34.85 -20.87
N GLY A 405 0.41 -35.50 -21.68
CA GLY A 405 1.00 -36.79 -21.33
C GLY A 405 2.14 -36.65 -20.34
N ASP A 406 2.78 -37.77 -20.02
CA ASP A 406 3.77 -37.87 -18.94
C ASP A 406 5.02 -37.00 -19.17
N ASP A 407 5.35 -36.64 -20.42
CA ASP A 407 6.51 -35.80 -20.78
C ASP A 407 6.44 -34.35 -20.22
N TYR A 408 5.32 -33.98 -19.58
CA TYR A 408 5.12 -32.68 -18.92
C TYR A 408 4.96 -32.79 -17.40
N ASP A 409 5.05 -33.98 -16.82
CA ASP A 409 4.79 -34.21 -15.41
C ASP A 409 5.71 -33.41 -14.49
N ASP A 410 6.97 -33.25 -14.91
CA ASP A 410 7.97 -32.52 -14.15
C ASP A 410 8.00 -31.02 -14.51
N TYR A 411 7.11 -30.52 -15.37
CA TYR A 411 7.13 -29.11 -15.75
C TYR A 411 6.47 -28.23 -14.68
N SER A 412 6.87 -26.96 -14.65
CA SER A 412 6.25 -25.94 -13.79
C SER A 412 5.30 -25.08 -14.63
N PHE A 413 4.09 -24.81 -14.11
CA PHE A 413 3.05 -24.11 -14.87
C PHE A 413 2.38 -22.98 -14.09
N GLU A 414 1.88 -22.01 -14.83
CA GLU A 414 0.77 -21.14 -14.42
C GLU A 414 -0.51 -21.67 -15.06
N ILE A 415 -1.55 -21.87 -14.25
CA ILE A 415 -2.88 -22.28 -14.69
C ILE A 415 -3.86 -21.21 -14.21
N ILE A 416 -4.60 -20.63 -15.16
CA ILE A 416 -5.73 -19.76 -14.87
C ILE A 416 -7.02 -20.55 -15.13
N LEU A 417 -7.78 -20.76 -14.07
CA LEU A 417 -8.99 -21.59 -14.07
C LEU A 417 -10.16 -20.79 -13.52
N VAL A 418 -11.23 -20.63 -14.29
CA VAL A 418 -12.49 -20.03 -13.82
C VAL A 418 -13.44 -21.17 -13.46
N VAL A 419 -13.81 -21.28 -12.19
CA VAL A 419 -14.75 -22.30 -11.72
C VAL A 419 -16.13 -21.68 -11.60
N HIS A 420 -17.07 -22.12 -12.43
CA HIS A 420 -18.44 -21.57 -12.48
C HIS A 420 -19.34 -22.23 -11.45
N SER A 421 -19.13 -23.51 -11.20
CA SER A 421 -19.83 -24.28 -10.19
C SER A 421 -18.99 -25.43 -9.70
N MET A 422 -19.06 -25.73 -8.41
CA MET A 422 -18.39 -26.88 -7.83
C MET A 422 -19.09 -27.29 -6.53
N ASN A 423 -19.47 -28.56 -6.41
CA ASN A 423 -20.14 -29.05 -5.20
C ASN A 423 -19.17 -29.41 -4.07
N ARG A 424 -17.90 -29.70 -4.38
CA ARG A 424 -16.86 -30.19 -3.46
C ARG A 424 -15.46 -29.87 -3.97
N HIS A 425 -14.46 -29.99 -3.10
CA HIS A 425 -13.09 -29.61 -3.46
C HIS A 425 -12.48 -30.48 -4.56
N MET A 426 -11.86 -29.82 -5.54
CA MET A 426 -11.16 -30.44 -6.66
C MET A 426 -9.66 -30.17 -6.54
N ALA A 427 -8.84 -31.21 -6.70
CA ALA A 427 -7.40 -31.04 -6.86
C ALA A 427 -7.07 -30.76 -8.32
N VAL A 428 -6.10 -29.88 -8.56
CA VAL A 428 -5.64 -29.45 -9.88
C VAL A 428 -4.36 -30.20 -10.28
N THR A 429 -3.71 -30.85 -9.31
CA THR A 429 -2.53 -31.70 -9.50
C THR A 429 -2.68 -33.06 -8.83
N ILE A 430 -1.75 -33.98 -9.10
CA ILE A 430 -1.85 -35.37 -8.63
C ILE A 430 -1.73 -35.53 -7.11
N SER A 431 -1.00 -34.67 -6.40
CA SER A 431 -0.69 -34.77 -4.96
C SER A 431 -1.87 -34.52 -4.04
N ASN A 432 -3.02 -34.05 -4.55
CA ASN A 432 -4.19 -33.71 -3.74
C ASN A 432 -3.86 -32.75 -2.58
N SER A 433 -2.90 -31.85 -2.77
CA SER A 433 -2.35 -30.99 -1.72
C SER A 433 -2.54 -29.50 -2.03
N ALA A 434 -2.65 -28.69 -0.97
CA ALA A 434 -2.63 -27.25 -1.10
C ALA A 434 -1.22 -26.79 -1.56
N PRO A 435 -1.09 -25.73 -2.36
CA PRO A 435 -2.13 -24.77 -2.76
C PRO A 435 -2.96 -25.16 -4.00
N ASN A 436 -2.75 -26.34 -4.59
CA ASN A 436 -3.34 -26.74 -5.88
C ASN A 436 -4.75 -27.34 -5.74
N ILE A 437 -5.62 -26.69 -4.97
CA ILE A 437 -6.99 -27.12 -4.68
C ILE A 437 -7.96 -25.99 -4.97
N VAL A 438 -9.03 -26.31 -5.71
CA VAL A 438 -10.23 -25.50 -5.86
C VAL A 438 -11.14 -25.79 -4.67
N TYR A 439 -11.55 -24.74 -3.96
CA TYR A 439 -12.44 -24.84 -2.81
C TYR A 439 -13.87 -24.40 -3.15
N GLU A 440 -14.01 -23.36 -3.95
CA GLU A 440 -15.28 -22.71 -4.24
C GLU A 440 -15.41 -22.38 -5.74
N ALA A 441 -16.56 -21.86 -6.14
CA ALA A 441 -16.83 -21.45 -7.51
C ALA A 441 -16.35 -20.00 -7.73
N GLU A 442 -15.06 -19.85 -8.03
CA GLU A 442 -14.39 -18.58 -8.28
C GLU A 442 -13.23 -18.76 -9.27
N PRO A 443 -12.63 -17.68 -9.79
CA PRO A 443 -11.39 -17.76 -10.56
C PRO A 443 -10.16 -18.03 -9.68
N TYR A 444 -9.27 -18.90 -10.17
CA TYR A 444 -8.04 -19.30 -9.51
C TYR A 444 -6.82 -19.11 -10.40
N ARG A 445 -5.70 -18.75 -9.76
CA ARG A 445 -4.35 -18.82 -10.32
C ARG A 445 -3.57 -19.88 -9.56
N PHE A 446 -3.20 -20.97 -10.24
CA PHE A 446 -2.32 -21.99 -9.68
C PHE A 446 -0.92 -21.85 -10.26
N LEU A 447 0.07 -21.90 -9.39
CA LEU A 447 1.49 -21.97 -9.75
C LEU A 447 1.99 -23.36 -9.32
N THR A 448 2.07 -24.28 -10.27
CA THR A 448 2.49 -25.66 -10.01
C THR A 448 4.00 -25.79 -10.24
N ASN A 449 4.66 -26.58 -9.40
CA ASN A 449 6.10 -26.84 -9.50
C ASN A 449 6.32 -28.35 -9.60
N ALA A 450 6.91 -28.80 -10.71
CA ALA A 450 7.32 -30.19 -10.92
C ALA A 450 6.21 -31.20 -10.62
N GLU A 451 5.01 -30.96 -11.16
CA GLU A 451 3.88 -31.83 -10.86
C GLU A 451 2.89 -31.97 -12.02
N ARG A 452 2.48 -33.23 -12.26
CA ARG A 452 1.43 -33.58 -13.21
C ARG A 452 0.16 -32.79 -12.94
N ILE A 453 -0.24 -31.98 -13.93
CA ILE A 453 -1.54 -31.32 -13.96
C ILE A 453 -2.62 -32.41 -14.09
N TYR A 454 -3.49 -32.50 -13.09
CA TYR A 454 -4.47 -33.55 -13.01
C TYR A 454 -5.71 -33.12 -12.23
N PHE A 455 -6.77 -32.79 -12.97
CA PHE A 455 -8.00 -32.30 -12.34
C PHE A 455 -8.83 -33.49 -11.89
N LYS A 456 -9.02 -33.64 -10.59
CA LYS A 456 -9.72 -34.78 -9.99
C LYS A 456 -10.33 -34.41 -8.65
N ARG A 457 -11.17 -35.28 -8.11
CA ARG A 457 -11.63 -35.16 -6.72
C ARG A 457 -10.45 -35.08 -5.75
N ARG A 458 -10.60 -34.27 -4.69
CA ARG A 458 -9.70 -34.35 -3.54
C ARG A 458 -10.05 -35.53 -2.63
N ASN A 459 -11.31 -35.61 -2.20
CA ASN A 459 -11.79 -36.63 -1.25
C ASN A 459 -13.01 -37.38 -1.78
N ASN A 460 -14.09 -36.68 -2.10
CA ASN A 460 -15.36 -37.27 -2.53
C ASN A 460 -15.68 -36.85 -3.97
N GLY A 461 -16.60 -37.57 -4.63
CA GLY A 461 -17.03 -37.28 -6.00
C GLY A 461 -17.37 -35.81 -6.24
N ILE A 462 -16.91 -35.27 -7.37
CA ILE A 462 -17.09 -33.85 -7.73
C ILE A 462 -18.07 -33.70 -8.90
N THR A 463 -18.91 -32.68 -8.81
CA THR A 463 -19.80 -32.21 -9.88
C THR A 463 -19.61 -30.71 -10.01
N GLY A 464 -19.41 -30.23 -11.24
CA GLY A 464 -19.14 -28.82 -11.48
C GLY A 464 -18.90 -28.48 -12.94
N SER A 465 -18.64 -27.20 -13.17
CA SER A 465 -18.31 -26.65 -14.48
C SER A 465 -17.22 -25.59 -14.35
N MET A 466 -16.33 -25.54 -15.33
CA MET A 466 -15.14 -24.68 -15.30
C MET A 466 -14.64 -24.32 -16.69
N THR A 467 -13.87 -23.25 -16.78
CA THR A 467 -13.17 -22.80 -17.98
C THR A 467 -11.68 -22.71 -17.71
N VAL A 468 -10.87 -23.41 -18.50
CA VAL A 468 -9.40 -23.31 -18.47
C VAL A 468 -8.99 -22.16 -19.38
N GLU A 469 -8.77 -20.99 -18.79
CA GLU A 469 -8.41 -19.80 -19.56
C GLU A 469 -7.03 -19.90 -20.18
N SER A 470 -6.04 -20.40 -19.42
CA SER A 470 -4.71 -20.68 -19.97
C SER A 470 -3.92 -21.65 -19.11
N ILE A 471 -3.04 -22.40 -19.77
CA ILE A 471 -1.95 -23.16 -19.13
C ILE A 471 -0.65 -22.71 -19.79
N LYS A 472 0.29 -22.22 -18.99
CA LYS A 472 1.57 -21.67 -19.48
C LYS A 472 2.72 -22.29 -18.72
N ILE A 473 3.78 -22.68 -19.41
CA ILE A 473 5.03 -23.09 -18.78
C ILE A 473 5.62 -21.86 -18.08
N ARG A 474 6.10 -22.05 -16.85
CA ARG A 474 6.69 -21.01 -16.03
C ARG A 474 8.13 -21.36 -15.68
N ILE A 475 9.06 -20.45 -15.97
CA ILE A 475 10.49 -20.61 -15.65
C ILE A 475 11.05 -19.31 -15.07
N PRO A 476 12.04 -19.35 -14.15
CA PRO A 476 12.68 -18.15 -13.65
C PRO A 476 13.52 -17.46 -14.74
N VAL A 477 13.74 -16.15 -14.63
CA VAL A 477 14.54 -15.36 -15.59
C VAL A 477 16.03 -15.71 -15.61
N SER A 478 16.51 -16.45 -14.61
CA SER A 478 17.90 -16.64 -14.15
C SER A 478 18.28 -15.70 -13.02
N GLU A 479 18.73 -16.27 -11.91
CA GLU A 479 19.48 -15.56 -10.87
C GLU A 479 20.88 -15.30 -11.45
N TYR A 480 21.29 -14.03 -11.45
CA TYR A 480 22.69 -13.65 -11.63
C TYR A 480 23.40 -13.68 -10.28
#